data_AF-A0A0N5A2Y3-F1
#
_entry.id   AF-A0A0N5A2Y3-F1
#
_cell.length_a   1.000
_cell.length_b   1.000
_cell.length_c   1.000
_cell.angle_alpha   90.00
_cell.angle_beta   90.00
_cell.angle_gamma   90.00
#
_symmetry.space_group_name_H-M   'P 1'
#
loop_
_entity.id
_entity.type
_entity.pdbx_description
1 polymer ?
#
loop_
_entity_poly.entity_id
_entity_poly.type
_entity_poly.pdbx_seq_one_letter_code
_entity_poly.pdbx_strand_id
1 'polypeptide(L)'
;MVLKSLLIIFLLLFDLIESTSKTKNNKAYTNTTEIMEHEENIMMLLPTDYLFWKLPIPYYIEDIVYKHVVKRAISNIEEKTCLVFDYHKILPKDHYNFMIIRTNDSIFTPYKVFNGKYQVEINTTCLKYYTCVLKSIAISLGLMPPHERLDRKEYIDIKWEHMDPKYRASFIKINKSGQKRLTSCIPYEYGSLLHPNRYFGSSSGEETIVVKKRDCSVLIAEKNDLTFYDIKFMNDLYCKSSCIGYDNKCKNEGYLNPNNCLTCICPSGYSGSYCEEIKGKCRSYPKEMYVEEDGELLLNGTNNCYVLIKTDLQHRIKLYIEELFINTYRACEQGYEIEIRHLKSKAHSGASFCHTLQKDNRHYHSFTSENNEIMLHIDIRRGDTGKIRYKII
;
A
#
# COMPACT_ATOMS: atom_id res chain seq x y z
N MET A 1 69.18 17.20 -33.10
CA MET A 1 67.72 17.43 -33.22
C MET A 1 66.94 16.46 -32.32
N VAL A 2 67.33 16.39 -31.04
CA VAL A 2 66.74 15.53 -30.00
C VAL A 2 66.89 16.29 -28.68
N LEU A 3 66.18 17.41 -28.52
CA LEU A 3 66.15 18.15 -27.25
C LEU A 3 64.96 19.12 -27.12
N LYS A 4 63.91 18.98 -27.96
CA LYS A 4 62.64 19.72 -27.83
C LYS A 4 61.43 18.83 -27.48
N SER A 5 61.60 17.51 -27.38
CA SER A 5 60.49 16.57 -27.10
C SER A 5 60.43 16.05 -25.66
N LEU A 6 61.36 16.44 -24.78
CA LEU A 6 61.38 16.04 -23.38
C LEU A 6 60.75 17.06 -22.41
N LEU A 7 60.55 18.32 -22.84
CA LEU A 7 59.92 19.35 -22.01
C LEU A 7 58.38 19.29 -22.00
N ILE A 8 57.78 18.66 -23.01
CA ILE A 8 56.30 18.53 -23.13
C ILE A 8 55.78 17.35 -22.27
N ILE A 9 56.62 16.34 -22.01
CA ILE A 9 56.24 15.18 -21.19
C ILE A 9 56.27 15.50 -19.69
N PHE A 10 57.11 16.46 -19.26
CA PHE A 10 57.20 16.84 -17.84
C PHE A 10 56.07 17.80 -17.39
N LEU A 11 55.49 18.57 -18.31
CA LEU A 11 54.32 19.42 -18.01
C LEU A 11 53.01 18.62 -17.97
N LEU A 12 52.88 17.56 -18.77
CA LEU A 12 51.68 16.71 -18.77
C LEU A 12 51.59 15.76 -17.55
N LEU A 13 52.70 15.48 -16.86
CA LEU A 13 52.68 14.68 -15.63
C LEU A 13 52.39 15.50 -14.36
N PHE A 14 52.57 16.83 -14.38
CA PHE A 14 52.18 17.70 -13.26
C PHE A 14 50.66 17.99 -13.24
N ASP A 15 50.03 18.12 -14.42
CA ASP A 15 48.56 18.27 -14.52
C ASP A 15 47.78 17.00 -14.11
N LEU A 16 48.40 15.83 -14.23
CA LEU A 16 47.80 14.56 -13.80
C LEU A 16 47.85 14.35 -12.27
N ILE A 17 48.81 14.98 -11.57
CA ILE A 17 48.95 14.84 -10.11
C ILE A 17 48.12 15.90 -9.36
N GLU A 18 47.85 17.08 -9.94
CA GLU A 18 46.90 18.02 -9.33
C GLU A 18 45.42 17.61 -9.49
N SER A 19 45.08 16.72 -10.43
CA SER A 19 43.71 16.21 -10.57
C SER A 19 43.30 15.16 -9.52
N THR A 20 44.25 14.64 -8.73
CA THR A 20 43.98 13.56 -7.74
C THR A 20 44.19 13.96 -6.28
N SER A 21 44.56 15.21 -6.00
CA SER A 21 44.58 15.71 -4.62
C SER A 21 44.16 17.17 -4.50
N LYS A 22 42.86 17.43 -4.39
CA LYS A 22 42.34 18.46 -3.46
C LYS A 22 40.82 18.41 -3.35
N THR A 23 40.41 18.28 -2.10
CA THR A 23 39.08 18.54 -1.53
C THR A 23 38.01 17.46 -1.72
N LYS A 24 38.04 16.47 -0.81
CA LYS A 24 36.89 16.22 0.06
C LYS A 24 36.41 17.57 0.63
N ASN A 25 35.56 18.26 -0.10
CA ASN A 25 34.73 19.30 0.44
C ASN A 25 33.32 18.73 0.48
N ASN A 26 32.84 18.48 1.69
CA ASN A 26 31.42 18.42 2.01
C ASN A 26 30.79 19.75 1.56
N LYS A 27 30.43 19.87 0.29
CA LYS A 27 29.40 20.82 -0.12
C LYS A 27 28.08 20.09 0.06
N ALA A 28 27.40 20.43 1.15
CA ALA A 28 25.97 20.21 1.27
C ALA A 28 25.32 20.79 0.01
N TYR A 29 24.74 19.93 -0.82
CA TYR A 29 23.93 20.37 -1.96
C TYR A 29 22.69 21.08 -1.40
N THR A 30 22.76 22.40 -1.32
CA THR A 30 21.71 23.26 -0.76
C THR A 30 20.71 23.78 -1.79
N ASN A 31 20.78 23.35 -3.05
CA ASN A 31 19.82 23.78 -4.08
C ASN A 31 19.01 22.59 -4.60
N THR A 32 17.74 22.55 -4.19
CA THR A 32 16.70 21.63 -4.65
C THR A 32 16.49 21.63 -6.16
N THR A 33 16.88 22.70 -6.86
CA THR A 33 16.62 22.90 -8.29
C THR A 33 17.57 22.12 -9.22
N GLU A 34 18.84 21.92 -8.83
CA GLU A 34 19.82 21.20 -9.68
C GLU A 34 19.65 19.66 -9.60
N ILE A 35 19.11 19.14 -8.48
CA ILE A 35 18.71 17.74 -8.36
C ILE A 35 17.49 17.46 -9.27
N MET A 36 16.63 18.46 -9.48
CA MET A 36 15.43 18.31 -10.30
C MET A 36 15.74 18.17 -11.79
N GLU A 37 16.72 18.91 -12.33
CA GLU A 37 17.04 18.87 -13.77
C GLU A 37 17.77 17.59 -14.19
N HIS A 38 18.60 16.99 -13.33
CA HIS A 38 19.32 15.76 -13.69
C HIS A 38 18.47 14.48 -13.55
N GLU A 39 17.38 14.53 -12.77
CA GLU A 39 16.43 13.42 -12.57
C GLU A 39 15.18 13.47 -13.47
N GLU A 40 15.08 14.44 -14.40
CA GLU A 40 13.97 14.49 -15.37
C GLU A 40 13.91 13.24 -16.28
N ASN A 41 15.01 12.49 -16.40
CA ASN A 41 15.08 11.27 -17.20
C ASN A 41 14.57 9.99 -16.51
N ILE A 42 14.12 10.06 -15.25
CA ILE A 42 13.39 8.94 -14.61
C ILE A 42 11.95 9.41 -14.34
N MET A 43 11.25 9.72 -15.43
CA MET A 43 9.81 9.92 -15.38
C MET A 43 9.17 8.64 -14.89
N MET A 44 8.35 8.73 -13.83
CA MET A 44 7.33 7.74 -13.54
C MET A 44 6.38 7.72 -14.74
N LEU A 45 6.72 6.90 -15.73
CA LEU A 45 5.89 6.63 -16.89
C LEU A 45 4.68 5.86 -16.35
N LEU A 46 3.63 6.61 -16.08
CA LEU A 46 2.30 6.02 -15.98
C LEU A 46 2.01 5.33 -17.30
N PRO A 47 1.26 4.21 -17.28
CA PRO A 47 0.92 3.50 -18.49
C PRO A 47 0.22 4.44 -19.49
N THR A 48 0.96 4.90 -20.50
CA THR A 48 0.37 5.07 -21.82
C THR A 48 -0.01 3.69 -22.34
N ASP A 49 -0.84 3.58 -23.37
CA ASP A 49 -1.37 2.31 -23.89
C ASP A 49 -0.30 1.25 -24.27
N TYR A 50 0.99 1.61 -24.19
CA TYR A 50 2.17 0.77 -24.41
C TYR A 50 2.74 0.06 -23.16
N LEU A 51 2.17 0.25 -21.96
CA LEU A 51 2.79 -0.24 -20.70
C LEU A 51 2.04 -1.40 -20.01
N PHE A 52 0.93 -1.89 -20.55
CA PHE A 52 0.23 -3.04 -19.98
C PHE A 52 0.94 -4.34 -20.35
N TRP A 53 1.20 -5.19 -19.35
CA TRP A 53 1.75 -6.52 -19.58
C TRP A 53 0.82 -7.36 -20.44
N LYS A 54 1.38 -8.01 -21.46
CA LYS A 54 0.66 -9.02 -22.25
C LYS A 54 0.55 -10.31 -21.44
N LEU A 55 -0.60 -10.96 -21.51
CA LEU A 55 -0.89 -12.21 -20.81
C LEU A 55 -0.66 -13.43 -21.72
N PRO A 56 -0.14 -14.55 -21.18
CA PRO A 56 0.45 -14.68 -19.85
C PRO A 56 1.75 -13.87 -19.72
N ILE A 57 2.06 -13.38 -18.52
CA ILE A 57 3.25 -12.57 -18.23
C ILE A 57 4.45 -13.51 -18.04
N PRO A 58 5.42 -13.55 -18.97
CA PRO A 58 6.62 -14.35 -18.78
C PRO A 58 7.47 -13.74 -17.66
N TYR A 59 7.88 -14.56 -16.69
CA TYR A 59 8.71 -14.10 -15.58
C TYR A 59 9.89 -15.01 -15.30
N TYR A 60 10.94 -14.39 -14.78
CA TYR A 60 12.21 -15.03 -14.43
C TYR A 60 12.64 -14.57 -13.03
N ILE A 61 13.24 -15.48 -12.28
CA ILE A 61 13.77 -15.22 -10.94
C ILE A 61 15.27 -15.49 -10.99
N GLU A 62 16.08 -14.45 -10.77
CA GLU A 62 17.55 -14.56 -10.75
C GLU A 62 18.03 -15.45 -9.60
N ASP A 63 17.57 -15.16 -8.39
CA ASP A 63 17.98 -15.91 -7.20
C ASP A 63 16.91 -16.94 -6.81
N ILE A 64 17.19 -18.19 -7.14
CA ILE A 64 16.28 -19.32 -6.93
C ILE A 64 15.95 -19.56 -5.45
N VAL A 65 16.78 -19.08 -4.51
CA VAL A 65 16.55 -19.21 -3.07
C VAL A 65 15.22 -18.56 -2.66
N TYR A 66 14.85 -17.45 -3.29
CA TYR A 66 13.62 -16.71 -2.99
C TYR A 66 12.42 -17.14 -3.84
N LYS A 67 12.56 -18.18 -4.67
CA LYS A 67 11.50 -18.64 -5.57
C LYS A 67 10.17 -18.91 -4.87
N HIS A 68 10.21 -19.48 -3.68
CA HIS A 68 9.02 -19.81 -2.91
C HIS A 68 8.26 -18.55 -2.46
N VAL A 69 8.97 -17.50 -2.02
CA VAL A 69 8.37 -16.21 -1.61
C VAL A 69 7.74 -15.51 -2.82
N VAL A 70 8.46 -15.45 -3.94
CA VAL A 70 7.96 -14.88 -5.19
C VAL A 70 6.72 -15.62 -5.69
N LYS A 71 6.78 -16.95 -5.75
CA LYS A 71 5.63 -17.76 -6.21
C LYS A 71 4.41 -17.54 -5.32
N ARG A 72 4.59 -17.47 -4.00
CA ARG A 72 3.48 -17.16 -3.08
C ARG A 72 2.85 -15.81 -3.37
N ALA A 73 3.65 -14.77 -3.64
CA ALA A 73 3.16 -13.44 -3.99
C ALA A 73 2.42 -13.42 -5.35
N ILE A 74 2.95 -14.13 -6.35
CA ILE A 74 2.30 -14.29 -7.65
C ILE A 74 0.96 -15.01 -7.50
N SER A 75 0.90 -16.14 -6.78
CA SER A 75 -0.34 -16.89 -6.58
C SER A 75 -1.42 -16.05 -5.89
N ASN A 76 -1.06 -15.19 -4.94
CA ASN A 76 -2.01 -14.27 -4.32
C ASN A 76 -2.71 -13.35 -5.34
N ILE A 77 -1.96 -12.89 -6.35
CA ILE A 77 -2.48 -12.04 -7.43
C ILE A 77 -3.31 -12.86 -8.41
N GLU A 78 -2.81 -14.02 -8.86
CA GLU A 78 -3.51 -14.90 -9.80
C GLU A 78 -4.84 -15.41 -9.24
N GLU A 79 -4.93 -15.69 -7.94
CA GLU A 79 -6.18 -16.13 -7.29
C GLU A 79 -7.29 -15.07 -7.33
N LYS A 80 -6.91 -13.79 -7.37
CA LYS A 80 -7.83 -12.65 -7.21
C LYS A 80 -7.97 -11.79 -8.48
N THR A 81 -7.28 -12.14 -9.55
CA THR A 81 -7.27 -11.40 -10.81
C THR A 81 -7.22 -12.35 -12.00
N CYS A 82 -7.48 -11.84 -13.20
CA CYS A 82 -7.29 -12.58 -14.46
C CYS A 82 -5.82 -12.72 -14.89
N LEU A 83 -4.88 -12.14 -14.12
CA LEU A 83 -3.48 -12.19 -14.48
C LEU A 83 -2.97 -13.63 -14.38
N VAL A 84 -2.12 -14.01 -15.32
CA VAL A 84 -1.46 -15.32 -15.35
C VAL A 84 0.01 -15.10 -15.60
N PHE A 85 0.86 -15.77 -14.83
CA PHE A 85 2.31 -15.67 -14.89
C PHE A 85 2.93 -16.99 -15.38
N ASP A 86 3.79 -16.90 -16.39
CA ASP A 86 4.50 -18.07 -16.94
C ASP A 86 5.97 -18.08 -16.51
N TYR A 87 6.36 -19.09 -15.73
CA TYR A 87 7.70 -19.17 -15.16
C TYR A 87 8.71 -19.75 -16.14
N HIS A 88 9.76 -18.99 -16.46
CA HIS A 88 10.87 -19.47 -17.26
C HIS A 88 12.16 -19.62 -16.43
N LYS A 89 12.86 -20.73 -16.64
CA LYS A 89 14.21 -20.96 -16.07
C LYS A 89 15.31 -20.17 -16.78
N ILE A 90 15.07 -19.74 -18.01
CA ILE A 90 16.01 -19.01 -18.85
C ILE A 90 15.28 -17.79 -19.40
N LEU A 91 15.93 -16.63 -19.36
CA LEU A 91 15.36 -15.38 -19.86
C LEU A 91 15.06 -15.48 -21.37
N PRO A 92 13.80 -15.27 -21.79
CA PRO A 92 13.48 -15.10 -23.21
C PRO A 92 14.25 -13.90 -23.78
N LYS A 93 14.92 -14.07 -24.93
CA LYS A 93 15.77 -13.01 -25.49
C LYS A 93 14.94 -11.83 -26.06
N ASP A 94 13.70 -12.08 -26.49
CA ASP A 94 12.92 -11.19 -27.36
C ASP A 94 11.63 -10.64 -26.74
N HIS A 95 11.46 -10.71 -25.41
CA HIS A 95 10.22 -10.30 -24.74
C HIS A 95 10.46 -9.28 -23.62
N TYR A 96 9.44 -8.46 -23.37
CA TYR A 96 9.27 -7.73 -22.10
C TYR A 96 9.14 -8.78 -20.99
N ASN A 97 10.24 -9.07 -20.30
CA ASN A 97 10.26 -10.11 -19.27
C ASN A 97 10.00 -9.48 -17.90
N PHE A 98 9.16 -10.10 -17.07
CA PHE A 98 9.07 -9.73 -15.66
C PHE A 98 10.28 -10.33 -14.92
N MET A 99 11.38 -9.59 -14.88
CA MET A 99 12.64 -10.08 -14.28
C MET A 99 12.73 -9.65 -12.82
N ILE A 100 12.78 -10.61 -11.90
CA ILE A 100 13.03 -10.34 -10.48
C ILE A 100 14.52 -10.50 -10.22
N ILE A 101 15.21 -9.37 -10.08
CA ILE A 101 16.67 -9.29 -9.98
C ILE A 101 17.06 -8.67 -8.65
N ARG A 102 18.16 -9.16 -8.09
CA ARG A 102 18.71 -8.72 -6.80
C ARG A 102 19.38 -7.35 -6.93
N THR A 103 18.99 -6.39 -6.09
CA THR A 103 19.70 -5.10 -5.94
C THR A 103 20.18 -4.84 -4.51
N ASN A 104 21.20 -3.98 -4.37
CA ASN A 104 21.65 -3.42 -3.10
C ASN A 104 21.09 -2.01 -2.84
N ASP A 105 20.36 -1.44 -3.80
CA ASP A 105 19.77 -0.11 -3.65
C ASP A 105 18.74 -0.09 -2.52
N SER A 106 18.83 0.92 -1.66
CA SER A 106 17.88 1.14 -0.57
C SER A 106 16.64 1.91 -1.01
N ILE A 107 16.69 2.54 -2.18
CA ILE A 107 15.57 3.31 -2.74
C ILE A 107 14.69 2.36 -3.53
N PHE A 108 13.41 2.31 -3.14
CA PHE A 108 12.44 1.40 -3.73
C PHE A 108 11.94 1.96 -5.06
N THR A 109 12.48 1.49 -6.18
CA THR A 109 11.94 1.78 -7.52
C THR A 109 11.78 0.45 -8.26
N PRO A 110 10.59 -0.18 -8.19
CA PRO A 110 10.41 -1.57 -8.61
C PRO A 110 10.33 -1.73 -10.14
N TYR A 111 10.66 -0.71 -10.92
CA TYR A 111 10.75 -0.82 -12.38
C TYR A 111 11.90 0.04 -12.93
N LYS A 112 12.68 -0.56 -13.85
CA LYS A 112 13.53 0.15 -14.80
C LYS A 112 13.27 -0.40 -16.20
N VAL A 113 13.14 0.47 -17.19
CA VAL A 113 13.14 0.08 -18.60
C VAL A 113 14.59 0.07 -19.05
N PHE A 114 15.16 -1.12 -19.29
CA PHE A 114 16.51 -1.26 -19.82
C PHE A 114 16.46 -1.92 -21.20
N ASN A 115 16.88 -1.20 -22.25
CA ASN A 115 16.91 -1.70 -23.63
C ASN A 115 15.58 -2.32 -24.11
N GLY A 116 14.45 -1.72 -23.74
CA GLY A 116 13.12 -2.22 -24.10
C GLY A 116 12.66 -3.45 -23.29
N LYS A 117 13.35 -3.81 -22.20
CA LYS A 117 12.92 -4.84 -21.24
C LYS A 117 12.54 -4.18 -19.92
N TYR A 118 11.42 -4.58 -19.34
CA TYR A 118 11.05 -4.16 -17.98
C TYR A 118 11.82 -5.01 -16.98
N GLN A 119 12.45 -4.39 -15.99
CA GLN A 119 13.16 -5.10 -14.93
C GLN A 119 12.55 -4.72 -13.60
N VAL A 120 12.21 -5.73 -12.79
CA VAL A 120 11.70 -5.57 -11.43
C VAL A 120 12.84 -5.84 -10.46
N GLU A 121 13.50 -4.77 -10.03
CA GLU A 121 14.59 -4.87 -9.06
C GLU A 121 14.02 -4.94 -7.65
N ILE A 122 14.31 -6.02 -6.94
CA ILE A 122 13.89 -6.23 -5.57
C ILE A 122 15.15 -6.46 -4.73
N ASN A 123 15.32 -5.66 -3.67
CA ASN A 123 16.50 -5.79 -2.84
C ASN A 123 16.49 -7.11 -2.03
N THR A 124 17.67 -7.58 -1.64
CA THR A 124 17.82 -8.85 -0.90
C THR A 124 17.04 -8.90 0.41
N THR A 125 16.96 -7.78 1.12
CA THR A 125 16.19 -7.69 2.36
C THR A 125 14.70 -7.90 2.10
N CYS A 126 14.17 -7.31 1.04
CA CYS A 126 12.78 -7.36 0.60
C CYS A 126 12.41 -8.76 0.10
N LEU A 127 13.29 -9.43 -0.66
CA LEU A 127 13.09 -10.79 -1.16
C LEU A 127 12.84 -11.83 -0.06
N LYS A 128 13.25 -11.56 1.19
CA LYS A 128 12.98 -12.42 2.36
C LYS A 128 11.55 -12.30 2.88
N TYR A 129 10.84 -11.22 2.56
CA TYR A 129 9.52 -10.91 3.12
C TYR A 129 8.45 -10.94 2.03
N TYR A 130 7.47 -11.83 2.20
CA TYR A 130 6.32 -11.96 1.30
C TYR A 130 5.64 -10.63 0.99
N THR A 131 5.40 -9.80 2.00
CA THR A 131 4.69 -8.52 1.89
C THR A 131 5.45 -7.52 1.01
N CYS A 132 6.77 -7.49 1.16
CA CYS A 132 7.62 -6.62 0.37
C CYS A 132 7.68 -7.07 -1.09
N VAL A 133 7.81 -8.39 -1.34
CA VAL A 133 7.77 -8.95 -2.69
C VAL A 133 6.41 -8.70 -3.36
N LEU A 134 5.30 -8.92 -2.64
CA LEU A 134 3.95 -8.66 -3.14
C LEU A 134 3.75 -7.19 -3.50
N LYS A 135 4.21 -6.27 -2.64
CA LYS A 135 4.21 -4.82 -2.89
C LYS A 135 4.99 -4.46 -4.16
N SER A 136 6.20 -5.00 -4.32
CA SER A 136 7.03 -4.78 -5.51
C SER A 136 6.31 -5.24 -6.77
N ILE A 137 5.77 -6.46 -6.76
CA ILE A 137 5.08 -7.02 -7.92
C ILE A 137 3.85 -6.18 -8.27
N ALA A 138 3.04 -5.81 -7.28
CA ALA A 138 1.86 -4.97 -7.46
C ALA A 138 2.20 -3.63 -8.15
N ILE A 139 3.27 -2.95 -7.71
CA ILE A 139 3.69 -1.68 -8.31
C ILE A 139 4.24 -1.89 -9.73
N SER A 140 4.98 -2.98 -9.98
CA SER A 140 5.45 -3.33 -11.32
C SER A 140 4.33 -3.69 -12.30
N LEU A 141 3.16 -4.09 -11.78
CA LEU A 141 1.93 -4.28 -12.55
C LEU A 141 1.17 -2.97 -12.79
N GLY A 142 1.67 -1.84 -12.29
CA GLY A 142 1.10 -0.52 -12.53
C GLY A 142 0.24 0.03 -11.39
N LEU A 143 0.18 -0.64 -10.23
CA LEU A 143 -0.46 -0.04 -9.06
C LEU A 143 0.38 1.14 -8.54
N MET A 144 -0.31 2.21 -8.18
CA MET A 144 0.32 3.42 -7.65
C MET A 144 0.26 3.41 -6.12
N PRO A 145 1.38 3.56 -5.42
CA PRO A 145 1.38 3.84 -3.99
C PRO A 145 0.52 5.07 -3.66
N PRO A 146 -0.42 5.02 -2.70
CA PRO A 146 -1.33 6.14 -2.43
C PRO A 146 -0.62 7.46 -2.13
N HIS A 147 0.51 7.41 -1.42
CA HIS A 147 1.33 8.58 -1.10
C HIS A 147 2.01 9.24 -2.32
N GLU A 148 1.94 8.64 -3.51
CA GLU A 148 2.48 9.21 -4.76
C GLU A 148 1.38 9.86 -5.61
N ARG A 149 0.10 9.65 -5.26
CA ARG A 149 -1.05 10.19 -6.00
C ARG A 149 -1.03 11.72 -6.05
N LEU A 150 -1.61 12.27 -7.13
CA LEU A 150 -1.86 13.71 -7.30
C LEU A 150 -2.70 14.31 -6.16
N ASP A 151 -3.74 13.59 -5.74
CA ASP A 151 -4.71 14.03 -4.74
C ASP A 151 -4.26 13.77 -3.29
N ARG A 152 -3.07 13.17 -3.07
CA ARG A 152 -2.58 12.83 -1.72
C ARG A 152 -2.60 14.01 -0.75
N LYS A 153 -2.45 15.23 -1.25
CA LYS A 153 -2.42 16.47 -0.44
C LYS A 153 -3.75 16.72 0.26
N GLU A 154 -4.83 16.06 -0.13
CA GLU A 154 -6.12 16.08 0.56
C GLU A 154 -6.15 15.14 1.78
N TYR A 155 -5.24 14.15 1.81
CA TYR A 155 -5.27 13.02 2.75
C TYR A 155 -4.12 13.03 3.75
N ILE A 156 -2.91 13.43 3.31
CA ILE A 156 -1.68 13.42 4.10
C ILE A 156 -0.89 14.73 3.94
N ASP A 157 -0.15 15.09 4.99
CA ASP A 157 0.89 16.11 5.01
C ASP A 157 2.26 15.47 5.15
N ILE A 158 3.26 16.03 4.47
CA ILE A 158 4.64 15.57 4.53
C ILE A 158 5.47 16.54 5.39
N LYS A 159 6.14 16.01 6.41
CA LYS A 159 7.10 16.73 7.25
C LYS A 159 8.49 16.62 6.65
N TRP A 160 8.76 17.48 5.67
CA TRP A 160 10.01 17.50 4.91
C TRP A 160 11.26 17.73 5.78
N GLU A 161 11.07 18.42 6.90
CA GLU A 161 12.08 18.71 7.92
C GLU A 161 12.59 17.45 8.64
N HIS A 162 11.77 16.40 8.72
CA HIS A 162 12.13 15.12 9.35
C HIS A 162 12.59 14.06 8.33
N MET A 163 12.51 14.38 7.03
CA MET A 163 12.75 13.43 5.94
C MET A 163 14.15 13.60 5.33
N ASP A 164 14.88 12.48 5.24
CA ASP A 164 16.15 12.40 4.50
C ASP A 164 15.91 12.81 3.03
N PRO A 165 16.66 13.79 2.50
CA PRO A 165 16.51 14.30 1.15
C PRO A 165 16.41 13.24 0.05
N LYS A 166 17.09 12.09 0.19
CA LYS A 166 17.08 11.03 -0.83
C LYS A 166 15.71 10.39 -1.06
N TYR A 167 14.78 10.48 -0.10
CA TYR A 167 13.43 9.94 -0.24
C TYR A 167 12.43 10.96 -0.78
N ARG A 168 12.79 12.26 -0.84
CA ARG A 168 11.88 13.33 -1.27
C ARG A 168 11.39 13.16 -2.71
N ALA A 169 12.23 12.58 -3.58
CA ALA A 169 11.89 12.31 -4.98
C ALA A 169 10.60 11.47 -5.11
N SER A 170 10.35 10.54 -4.18
CA SER A 170 9.13 9.69 -4.15
C SER A 170 7.85 10.52 -4.02
N PHE A 171 7.92 11.73 -3.47
CA PHE A 171 6.77 12.60 -3.29
C PHE A 171 6.68 13.71 -4.35
N ILE A 172 7.73 13.97 -5.12
CA ILE A 172 7.81 15.13 -6.01
C ILE A 172 7.49 14.76 -7.47
N LYS A 173 7.84 13.55 -7.91
CA LYS A 173 7.73 13.11 -9.31
C LYS A 173 6.28 12.82 -9.70
N ILE A 174 5.67 13.64 -10.56
CA ILE A 174 4.34 13.33 -11.12
C ILE A 174 4.20 13.76 -12.58
N ASN A 175 3.88 12.78 -13.44
CA ASN A 175 3.23 13.02 -14.73
C ASN A 175 1.73 13.26 -14.50
N LYS A 176 1.25 14.49 -14.79
CA LYS A 176 -0.10 14.94 -14.43
C LYS A 176 -1.23 14.33 -15.28
N SER A 177 -0.98 13.93 -16.53
CA SER A 177 -2.06 13.58 -17.47
C SER A 177 -2.56 12.15 -17.28
N GLY A 178 -1.66 11.17 -17.15
CA GLY A 178 -2.04 9.76 -16.92
C GLY A 178 -2.64 9.52 -15.53
N GLN A 179 -2.18 10.25 -14.51
CA GLN A 179 -2.54 9.98 -13.11
C GLN A 179 -3.98 10.38 -12.83
N LYS A 180 -4.44 11.49 -13.42
CA LYS A 180 -5.79 12.02 -13.22
C LYS A 180 -6.89 11.04 -13.64
N ARG A 181 -6.64 10.18 -14.64
CA ARG A 181 -7.60 9.14 -15.09
C ARG A 181 -7.64 7.93 -14.16
N LEU A 182 -6.54 7.63 -13.47
CA LEU A 182 -6.40 6.47 -12.58
C LEU A 182 -6.88 6.77 -11.16
N THR A 183 -6.61 7.97 -10.63
CA THR A 183 -6.98 8.35 -9.26
C THR A 183 -8.48 8.60 -9.06
N SER A 184 -9.23 8.92 -10.12
CA SER A 184 -10.68 9.18 -10.02
C SER A 184 -11.52 7.91 -9.88
N CYS A 185 -10.98 6.74 -10.25
CA CYS A 185 -11.72 5.49 -10.19
C CYS A 185 -11.64 4.79 -8.83
N ILE A 186 -10.65 5.15 -7.99
CA ILE A 186 -10.40 4.45 -6.73
C ILE A 186 -10.07 5.43 -5.60
N PRO A 187 -10.76 5.29 -4.46
CA PRO A 187 -10.56 6.16 -3.31
C PRO A 187 -9.18 5.99 -2.66
N TYR A 188 -8.73 6.99 -1.89
CA TYR A 188 -7.44 6.94 -1.20
C TYR A 188 -7.50 5.96 -0.03
N GLU A 189 -6.62 4.95 -0.03
CA GLU A 189 -6.63 3.86 0.95
C GLU A 189 -5.39 3.92 1.85
N TYR A 190 -5.58 4.38 3.08
CA TYR A 190 -4.51 4.47 4.08
C TYR A 190 -3.96 3.09 4.48
N GLY A 191 -4.81 2.07 4.47
CA GLY A 191 -4.45 0.69 4.78
C GLY A 191 -3.85 -0.10 3.61
N SER A 192 -3.62 0.52 2.44
CA SER A 192 -3.01 -0.17 1.31
C SER A 192 -1.63 -0.70 1.66
N LEU A 193 -1.30 -1.93 1.25
CA LEU A 193 0.06 -2.49 1.33
C LEU A 193 1.10 -1.57 0.66
N LEU A 194 0.64 -0.80 -0.33
CA LEU A 194 1.48 0.11 -1.08
C LEU A 194 1.73 1.43 -0.34
N HIS A 195 0.88 1.78 0.64
CA HIS A 195 1.09 2.96 1.46
C HIS A 195 2.34 2.77 2.34
N PRO A 196 3.30 3.71 2.33
CA PRO A 196 4.43 3.67 3.25
C PRO A 196 3.98 3.93 4.69
N ASN A 197 4.73 3.40 5.66
CA ASN A 197 4.47 3.72 7.06
C ASN A 197 4.72 5.21 7.38
N ARG A 198 4.23 5.67 8.52
CA ARG A 198 4.30 7.10 8.93
C ARG A 198 5.71 7.65 9.14
N TYR A 199 6.71 6.78 9.25
CA TYR A 199 8.12 7.11 9.45
C TYR A 199 8.95 6.99 8.17
N PHE A 200 8.32 6.77 7.01
CA PHE A 200 9.02 6.53 5.77
C PHE A 200 9.98 7.68 5.42
N GLY A 201 11.25 7.32 5.22
CA GLY A 201 12.31 8.27 4.93
C GLY A 201 12.72 9.16 6.11
N SER A 202 12.29 8.86 7.33
CA SER A 202 12.68 9.60 8.53
C SER A 202 14.18 9.49 8.79
N SER A 203 14.84 10.62 9.01
CA SER A 203 16.24 10.69 9.45
C SER A 203 16.38 10.86 10.97
N SER A 204 15.33 11.32 11.63
CA SER A 204 15.32 11.66 13.07
C SER A 204 14.55 10.68 13.94
N GLY A 205 13.86 9.70 13.34
CA GLY A 205 12.91 8.83 14.03
C GLY A 205 11.52 9.46 14.24
N GLU A 206 11.36 10.73 13.85
CA GLU A 206 10.09 11.46 13.90
C GLU A 206 9.18 11.09 12.71
N GLU A 207 7.88 11.32 12.86
CA GLU A 207 6.91 11.10 11.78
C GLU A 207 7.18 12.04 10.59
N THR A 208 7.19 11.46 9.38
CA THR A 208 7.36 12.17 8.10
C THR A 208 6.06 12.29 7.32
N ILE A 209 5.10 11.38 7.55
CA ILE A 209 3.80 11.35 6.89
C ILE A 209 2.71 11.46 7.96
N VAL A 210 1.95 12.55 7.93
CA VAL A 210 0.90 12.85 8.90
C VAL A 210 -0.46 12.83 8.22
N VAL A 211 -1.43 12.08 8.76
CA VAL A 211 -2.79 12.02 8.21
C VAL A 211 -3.57 13.27 8.60
N LYS A 212 -4.25 13.89 7.63
CA LYS A 212 -5.05 15.11 7.87
C LYS A 212 -6.32 14.85 8.68
N LYS A 213 -7.01 13.75 8.40
CA LYS A 213 -8.15 13.29 9.21
C LYS A 213 -7.61 12.57 10.44
N ARG A 214 -7.72 13.18 11.62
CA ARG A 214 -7.15 12.63 12.88
C ARG A 214 -7.60 11.20 13.18
N ASP A 215 -8.85 10.89 12.85
CA ASP A 215 -9.45 9.56 13.03
C ASP A 215 -8.75 8.48 12.18
N CYS A 216 -8.07 8.88 11.11
CA CYS A 216 -7.37 8.00 10.18
C CYS A 216 -5.86 7.87 10.49
N SER A 217 -5.30 8.55 11.50
CA SER A 217 -3.85 8.49 11.79
C SER A 217 -3.37 7.08 12.19
N VAL A 218 -4.27 6.28 12.77
CA VAL A 218 -4.01 4.90 13.20
C VAL A 218 -4.03 3.90 12.03
N LEU A 219 -4.44 4.33 10.82
CA LEU A 219 -4.57 3.48 9.63
C LEU A 219 -3.26 3.16 8.93
N ILE A 220 -2.22 4.00 9.08
CA ILE A 220 -0.93 3.79 8.42
C ILE A 220 -0.12 2.73 9.19
N ALA A 221 -0.70 1.54 9.35
CA ALA A 221 -0.06 0.36 9.89
C ALA A 221 0.41 -0.55 8.74
N GLU A 222 1.45 -1.34 8.99
CA GLU A 222 1.95 -2.29 7.99
C GLU A 222 0.93 -3.44 7.82
N LYS A 223 0.29 -3.51 6.65
CA LYS A 223 -0.56 -4.65 6.28
C LYS A 223 0.28 -5.72 5.58
N ASN A 224 -0.12 -7.00 5.68
CA ASN A 224 0.60 -8.10 5.02
C ASN A 224 -0.04 -8.62 3.73
N ASP A 225 -1.10 -8.00 3.22
CA ASP A 225 -1.72 -8.40 1.95
C ASP A 225 -2.30 -7.18 1.22
N LEU A 226 -2.56 -7.33 -0.07
CA LEU A 226 -3.24 -6.33 -0.89
C LEU A 226 -4.68 -6.13 -0.41
N THR A 227 -5.09 -4.87 -0.30
CA THR A 227 -6.46 -4.51 0.09
C THR A 227 -7.46 -4.80 -1.03
N PHE A 228 -8.76 -4.75 -0.70
CA PHE A 228 -9.83 -4.89 -1.68
C PHE A 228 -9.67 -3.92 -2.85
N TYR A 229 -9.32 -2.65 -2.58
CA TYR A 229 -9.14 -1.65 -3.63
C TYR A 229 -7.82 -1.80 -4.40
N ASP A 230 -6.76 -2.32 -3.79
CA ASP A 230 -5.53 -2.66 -4.52
C ASP A 230 -5.84 -3.71 -5.61
N ILE A 231 -6.51 -4.80 -5.22
CA ILE A 231 -6.92 -5.86 -6.16
C ILE A 231 -7.95 -5.34 -7.17
N LYS A 232 -8.93 -4.55 -6.72
CA LYS A 232 -9.93 -3.96 -7.61
C LYS A 232 -9.26 -3.11 -8.69
N PHE A 233 -8.27 -2.31 -8.31
CA PHE A 233 -7.52 -1.50 -9.29
C PHE A 233 -6.84 -2.38 -10.32
N MET A 234 -6.16 -3.42 -9.88
CA MET A 234 -5.51 -4.37 -10.77
C MET A 234 -6.52 -5.00 -11.76
N ASN A 235 -7.70 -5.38 -11.28
CA ASN A 235 -8.77 -5.90 -12.13
C ASN A 235 -9.35 -4.87 -13.09
N ASP A 236 -9.50 -3.61 -12.67
CA ASP A 236 -9.94 -2.51 -13.54
C ASP A 236 -8.91 -2.19 -14.64
N LEU A 237 -7.62 -2.47 -14.40
CA LEU A 237 -6.54 -2.32 -15.38
C LEU A 237 -6.50 -3.46 -16.39
N TYR A 238 -6.54 -4.72 -15.93
CA TYR A 238 -6.25 -5.89 -16.78
C TYR A 238 -7.47 -6.72 -17.16
N CYS A 239 -8.52 -6.72 -16.35
CA CYS A 239 -9.51 -7.81 -16.36
C CYS A 239 -10.91 -7.39 -16.80
N LYS A 240 -11.08 -6.17 -17.33
CA LYS A 240 -12.37 -5.63 -17.79
C LYS A 240 -13.10 -6.52 -18.79
N SER A 241 -12.38 -7.27 -19.62
CA SER A 241 -12.97 -8.15 -20.62
C SER A 241 -13.33 -9.56 -20.11
N SER A 242 -12.91 -9.94 -18.90
CA SER A 242 -13.01 -11.33 -18.42
C SER A 242 -14.46 -11.80 -18.26
N CYS A 243 -15.36 -10.89 -17.87
CA CYS A 243 -16.76 -11.19 -17.58
C CYS A 243 -17.75 -10.47 -18.51
N ILE A 244 -17.36 -10.22 -19.77
CA ILE A 244 -18.29 -9.68 -20.77
C ILE A 244 -19.49 -10.63 -20.93
N GLY A 245 -20.71 -10.08 -20.88
CA GLY A 245 -21.95 -10.84 -21.00
C GLY A 245 -22.51 -11.38 -19.67
N TYR A 246 -21.85 -11.12 -18.54
CA TYR A 246 -22.37 -11.45 -17.21
C TYR A 246 -22.96 -10.23 -16.52
N ASP A 247 -24.14 -10.40 -15.92
CA ASP A 247 -24.77 -9.35 -15.10
C ASP A 247 -24.05 -9.21 -13.76
N ASN A 248 -23.67 -7.99 -13.40
CA ASN A 248 -23.08 -7.72 -12.09
C ASN A 248 -24.17 -7.72 -11.00
N LYS A 249 -24.24 -8.81 -10.23
CA LYS A 249 -25.16 -8.98 -9.09
C LYS A 249 -24.50 -8.69 -7.73
N CYS A 250 -23.22 -8.35 -7.72
CA CYS A 250 -22.45 -8.15 -6.50
C CYS A 250 -23.02 -7.00 -5.66
N LYS A 251 -23.01 -7.19 -4.34
CA LYS A 251 -23.48 -6.26 -3.31
C LYS A 251 -22.28 -5.67 -2.56
N ASN A 252 -22.55 -4.65 -1.75
CA ASN A 252 -21.57 -4.06 -0.85
C ASN A 252 -20.24 -3.71 -1.55
N GLU A 253 -20.34 -3.13 -2.75
CA GLU A 253 -19.22 -2.73 -3.62
C GLU A 253 -18.34 -3.87 -4.15
N GLY A 254 -18.74 -5.13 -3.91
CA GLY A 254 -18.15 -6.28 -4.58
C GLY A 254 -18.23 -6.17 -6.11
N TYR A 255 -17.37 -6.91 -6.79
CA TYR A 255 -17.34 -6.97 -8.25
C TYR A 255 -17.13 -8.41 -8.73
N LEU A 256 -17.52 -8.68 -9.98
CA LEU A 256 -17.43 -10.02 -10.55
C LEU A 256 -16.00 -10.55 -10.47
N ASN A 257 -15.86 -11.79 -10.00
CA ASN A 257 -14.58 -12.46 -9.97
C ASN A 257 -14.16 -12.78 -11.41
N PRO A 258 -13.04 -12.23 -11.91
CA PRO A 258 -12.62 -12.46 -13.29
C PRO A 258 -12.21 -13.92 -13.57
N ASN A 259 -11.89 -14.69 -12.54
CA ASN A 259 -11.60 -16.13 -12.66
C ASN A 259 -12.87 -16.99 -12.63
N ASN A 260 -13.99 -16.43 -12.17
CA ASN A 260 -15.29 -17.11 -12.12
C ASN A 260 -16.43 -16.07 -12.06
N CYS A 261 -16.94 -15.70 -13.24
CA CYS A 261 -17.93 -14.64 -13.40
C CYS A 261 -19.32 -14.95 -12.79
N LEU A 262 -19.50 -16.12 -12.17
CA LEU A 262 -20.71 -16.46 -11.39
C LEU A 262 -20.61 -16.06 -9.91
N THR A 263 -19.42 -15.64 -9.47
CA THR A 263 -19.13 -15.25 -8.08
C THR A 263 -18.54 -13.85 -8.01
N CYS A 264 -18.52 -13.25 -6.82
CA CYS A 264 -17.98 -11.93 -6.58
C CYS A 264 -16.70 -11.98 -5.74
N ILE A 265 -15.78 -11.06 -6.01
CA ILE A 265 -14.73 -10.68 -5.07
C ILE A 265 -15.33 -9.69 -4.08
N CYS A 266 -15.25 -10.01 -2.80
CA CYS A 266 -15.87 -9.25 -1.73
C CYS A 266 -14.87 -8.41 -0.95
N PRO A 267 -15.27 -7.21 -0.47
CA PRO A 267 -14.48 -6.52 0.53
C PRO A 267 -14.38 -7.35 1.81
N SER A 268 -13.33 -7.13 2.62
CA SER A 268 -12.95 -8.06 3.70
C SER A 268 -14.01 -8.29 4.78
N GLY A 269 -14.92 -7.34 5.01
CA GLY A 269 -16.05 -7.47 5.94
C GLY A 269 -17.27 -8.23 5.40
N TYR A 270 -17.25 -8.63 4.13
CA TYR A 270 -18.37 -9.28 3.44
C TYR A 270 -17.98 -10.65 2.87
N SER A 271 -19.00 -11.47 2.64
CA SER A 271 -18.92 -12.85 2.14
C SER A 271 -20.22 -13.23 1.44
N GLY A 272 -20.33 -14.48 0.98
CA GLY A 272 -21.43 -14.92 0.11
C GLY A 272 -21.02 -14.85 -1.36
N SER A 273 -21.81 -15.48 -2.24
CA SER A 273 -21.48 -15.54 -3.67
C SER A 273 -21.58 -14.17 -4.34
N TYR A 274 -22.39 -13.27 -3.76
CA TYR A 274 -22.64 -11.92 -4.21
C TYR A 274 -22.23 -10.85 -3.19
N CYS A 275 -21.42 -11.20 -2.19
CA CYS A 275 -21.00 -10.29 -1.11
C CYS A 275 -22.17 -9.73 -0.28
N GLU A 276 -23.25 -10.50 -0.18
CA GLU A 276 -24.51 -10.15 0.47
C GLU A 276 -24.50 -10.39 1.98
N GLU A 277 -23.54 -11.17 2.49
CA GLU A 277 -23.45 -11.52 3.91
C GLU A 277 -22.30 -10.81 4.60
N ILE A 278 -22.47 -10.47 5.88
CA ILE A 278 -21.35 -10.07 6.74
C ILE A 278 -20.46 -11.28 7.03
N LYS A 279 -19.14 -11.11 6.91
CA LYS A 279 -18.16 -12.18 7.10
C LYS A 279 -17.98 -12.50 8.59
N GLY A 280 -17.93 -13.79 8.91
CA GLY A 280 -17.74 -14.25 10.29
C GLY A 280 -18.91 -13.90 11.22
N LYS A 281 -18.97 -14.53 12.40
CA LYS A 281 -19.99 -14.25 13.41
C LYS A 281 -19.32 -14.14 14.76
N CYS A 282 -19.55 -13.02 15.45
CA CYS A 282 -19.06 -12.85 16.80
C CYS A 282 -19.84 -13.75 17.76
N ARG A 283 -19.17 -14.26 18.79
CA ARG A 283 -19.85 -15.11 19.78
C ARG A 283 -20.90 -14.33 20.57
N SER A 284 -20.58 -13.08 20.90
CA SER A 284 -21.37 -12.22 21.78
C SER A 284 -22.33 -11.29 21.04
N TYR A 285 -22.20 -11.14 19.72
CA TYR A 285 -22.95 -10.17 18.93
C TYR A 285 -23.46 -10.78 17.63
N PRO A 286 -24.67 -10.40 17.16
CA PRO A 286 -25.13 -10.78 15.84
C PRO A 286 -24.29 -10.08 14.75
N LYS A 287 -24.36 -10.62 13.53
CA LYS A 287 -23.67 -10.03 12.35
C LYS A 287 -24.16 -8.60 12.06
N GLU A 288 -25.46 -8.36 12.24
CA GLU A 288 -26.10 -7.06 12.09
C GLU A 288 -26.83 -6.68 13.37
N MET A 289 -26.67 -5.44 13.82
CA MET A 289 -27.34 -4.85 14.97
C MET A 289 -28.07 -3.58 14.53
N TYR A 290 -29.40 -3.57 14.59
CA TYR A 290 -30.17 -2.35 14.46
C TYR A 290 -30.34 -1.72 15.85
N VAL A 291 -29.96 -0.46 16.00
CA VAL A 291 -29.96 0.25 17.29
C VAL A 291 -30.85 1.48 17.21
N GLU A 292 -31.68 1.69 18.23
CA GLU A 292 -32.59 2.85 18.36
C GLU A 292 -32.26 3.72 19.58
N GLU A 293 -31.35 3.25 20.44
CA GLU A 293 -30.89 3.95 21.64
C GLU A 293 -29.36 3.85 21.77
N ASP A 294 -28.77 4.75 22.57
CA ASP A 294 -27.35 4.69 22.96
C ASP A 294 -27.03 3.34 23.65
N GLY A 295 -25.81 2.84 23.48
CA GLY A 295 -25.42 1.57 24.10
C GLY A 295 -23.93 1.32 24.15
N GLU A 296 -23.57 0.10 24.54
CA GLU A 296 -22.17 -0.33 24.67
C GLU A 296 -21.96 -1.77 24.19
N LEU A 297 -20.75 -2.04 23.72
CA LEU A 297 -20.23 -3.34 23.34
C LEU A 297 -19.05 -3.67 24.26
N LEU A 298 -19.19 -4.77 25.00
CA LEU A 298 -18.13 -5.38 25.78
C LEU A 298 -17.44 -6.46 24.95
N LEU A 299 -16.17 -6.23 24.64
CA LEU A 299 -15.34 -7.14 23.88
C LEU A 299 -14.56 -8.03 24.85
N ASN A 300 -14.70 -9.34 24.70
CA ASN A 300 -13.97 -10.32 25.49
C ASN A 300 -13.84 -11.65 24.74
N GLY A 301 -12.97 -12.52 25.26
CA GLY A 301 -12.83 -13.89 24.76
C GLY A 301 -11.98 -13.95 23.49
N THR A 302 -12.35 -14.81 22.56
CA THR A 302 -11.64 -14.95 21.28
C THR A 302 -12.64 -14.79 20.16
N ASN A 303 -12.41 -13.79 19.31
CA ASN A 303 -13.29 -13.43 18.21
C ASN A 303 -12.42 -13.04 17.01
N ASN A 304 -12.86 -13.43 15.81
CA ASN A 304 -12.41 -12.85 14.55
C ASN A 304 -13.66 -12.77 13.66
N CYS A 305 -14.33 -11.63 13.72
CA CYS A 305 -15.68 -11.48 13.19
C CYS A 305 -16.00 -10.02 12.90
N TYR A 306 -17.03 -9.81 12.09
CA TYR A 306 -17.54 -8.49 11.80
C TYR A 306 -18.92 -8.26 12.43
N VAL A 307 -19.17 -7.03 12.88
CA VAL A 307 -20.48 -6.55 13.34
C VAL A 307 -20.81 -5.28 12.58
N LEU A 308 -21.97 -5.26 11.92
CA LEU A 308 -22.51 -4.08 11.26
C LEU A 308 -23.61 -3.47 12.15
N ILE A 309 -23.34 -2.31 12.72
CA ILE A 309 -24.29 -1.54 13.53
C ILE A 309 -24.99 -0.56 12.59
N LYS A 310 -26.33 -0.55 12.62
CA LYS A 310 -27.19 0.29 11.79
C LYS A 310 -28.19 1.06 12.66
N THR A 311 -28.50 2.29 12.27
CA THR A 311 -29.64 3.08 12.79
C THR A 311 -30.52 3.50 11.61
N ASP A 312 -31.62 4.21 11.86
CA ASP A 312 -32.46 4.78 10.82
C ASP A 312 -31.70 5.79 9.93
N LEU A 313 -32.25 6.10 8.76
CA LEU A 313 -31.58 6.92 7.74
C LEU A 313 -31.40 8.40 8.13
N GLN A 314 -32.05 8.89 9.19
CA GLN A 314 -31.96 10.29 9.62
C GLN A 314 -30.84 10.50 10.63
N HIS A 315 -30.33 9.43 11.24
CA HIS A 315 -29.30 9.49 12.27
C HIS A 315 -27.96 8.92 11.80
N ARG A 316 -26.92 9.27 12.55
CA ARG A 316 -25.56 8.73 12.42
C ARG A 316 -25.15 8.09 13.74
N ILE A 317 -24.10 7.28 13.68
CA ILE A 317 -23.57 6.57 14.84
C ILE A 317 -22.22 7.18 15.20
N LYS A 318 -22.09 7.64 16.44
CA LYS A 318 -20.81 8.06 17.01
C LYS A 318 -20.30 7.00 17.98
N LEU A 319 -19.18 6.36 17.61
CA LEU A 319 -18.48 5.40 18.45
C LEU A 319 -17.41 6.07 19.30
N TYR A 320 -17.17 5.49 20.47
CA TYR A 320 -16.12 5.85 21.41
C TYR A 320 -15.44 4.56 21.85
N ILE A 321 -14.11 4.49 21.67
CA ILE A 321 -13.30 3.47 22.34
C ILE A 321 -13.04 4.00 23.75
N GLU A 322 -13.71 3.43 24.76
CA GLU A 322 -13.52 3.84 26.16
C GLU A 322 -12.31 3.13 26.78
N GLU A 323 -12.21 1.82 26.54
CA GLU A 323 -11.11 0.98 27.00
C GLU A 323 -10.78 -0.06 25.94
N LEU A 324 -9.50 -0.32 25.73
CA LEU A 324 -9.04 -1.41 24.89
C LEU A 324 -7.77 -1.97 25.52
N PHE A 325 -7.77 -3.26 25.81
CA PHE A 325 -6.60 -3.98 26.28
C PHE A 325 -6.31 -5.07 25.27
N ILE A 326 -5.36 -4.81 24.37
CA ILE A 326 -4.86 -5.81 23.44
C ILE A 326 -3.41 -6.08 23.83
N ASN A 327 -3.16 -7.31 24.26
CA ASN A 327 -1.81 -7.73 24.57
C ASN A 327 -1.08 -8.01 23.25
N THR A 328 -0.33 -7.06 22.70
CA THR A 328 0.53 -7.30 21.53
C THR A 328 1.99 -7.09 21.88
N TYR A 329 2.83 -8.10 21.63
CA TYR A 329 4.29 -8.01 21.88
C TYR A 329 5.02 -7.16 20.80
N ARG A 330 4.38 -6.91 19.66
CA ARG A 330 4.89 -6.08 18.56
C ARG A 330 3.79 -5.19 18.01
N ALA A 331 4.16 -3.98 17.58
CA ALA A 331 3.26 -2.99 17.01
C ALA A 331 2.53 -3.57 15.79
N CYS A 332 1.20 -3.67 15.88
CA CYS A 332 0.24 -4.04 14.82
C CYS A 332 0.75 -5.04 13.75
N GLU A 333 1.52 -6.07 14.12
CA GLU A 333 1.77 -7.18 13.21
C GLU A 333 0.47 -7.99 13.13
N GLN A 334 -0.04 -8.22 11.91
CA GLN A 334 -1.38 -8.75 11.64
C GLN A 334 -1.94 -9.75 12.64
N GLY A 335 -3.21 -9.53 12.96
CA GLY A 335 -4.00 -10.33 13.89
C GLY A 335 -4.16 -9.59 15.21
N TYR A 336 -5.34 -9.74 15.81
CA TYR A 336 -5.70 -9.11 17.08
C TYR A 336 -5.78 -7.57 17.00
N GLU A 337 -6.65 -7.06 16.14
CA GLU A 337 -6.99 -5.63 16.02
C GLU A 337 -8.50 -5.37 16.10
N ILE A 338 -8.86 -4.16 16.53
CA ILE A 338 -10.21 -3.61 16.37
C ILE A 338 -10.19 -2.62 15.21
N GLU A 339 -10.90 -2.93 14.13
CA GLU A 339 -11.05 -2.04 12.97
C GLU A 339 -12.40 -1.32 13.01
N ILE A 340 -12.41 0.01 12.84
CA ILE A 340 -13.62 0.83 12.79
C ILE A 340 -13.81 1.44 11.39
N ARG A 341 -14.77 0.90 10.65
CA ARG A 341 -15.16 1.37 9.31
C ARG A 341 -16.35 2.32 9.42
N HIS A 342 -16.03 3.60 9.58
CA HIS A 342 -16.99 4.69 9.77
C HIS A 342 -17.31 5.44 8.48
N LEU A 343 -16.52 5.31 7.42
CA LEU A 343 -16.79 5.95 6.13
C LEU A 343 -18.06 5.38 5.49
N LYS A 344 -18.64 6.10 4.53
CA LYS A 344 -19.88 5.69 3.84
C LYS A 344 -19.74 4.29 3.25
N SER A 345 -18.68 4.08 2.48
CA SER A 345 -18.28 2.76 2.00
C SER A 345 -17.64 1.96 3.12
N LYS A 346 -18.11 0.71 3.29
CA LYS A 346 -17.53 -0.26 4.24
C LYS A 346 -16.53 -1.19 3.55
N ALA A 347 -16.26 -0.98 2.26
CA ALA A 347 -15.24 -1.73 1.53
C ALA A 347 -13.81 -1.27 1.87
N HIS A 348 -13.68 -0.01 2.27
CA HIS A 348 -12.46 0.61 2.79
C HIS A 348 -11.89 -0.04 4.04
N SER A 349 -10.57 0.08 4.20
CA SER A 349 -9.99 -0.17 5.52
C SER A 349 -10.42 0.93 6.49
N GLY A 350 -10.84 0.51 7.67
CA GLY A 350 -11.24 1.37 8.78
C GLY A 350 -10.13 1.50 9.82
N ALA A 351 -10.25 2.50 10.70
CA ALA A 351 -9.23 2.80 11.70
C ALA A 351 -8.93 1.57 12.56
N SER A 352 -7.69 1.06 12.49
CA SER A 352 -7.28 -0.20 13.13
C SER A 352 -6.55 0.09 14.44
N PHE A 353 -6.93 -0.58 15.52
CA PHE A 353 -6.36 -0.42 16.85
C PHE A 353 -5.83 -1.76 17.36
N CYS A 354 -4.54 -1.80 17.68
CA CYS A 354 -3.83 -3.03 18.04
C CYS A 354 -3.08 -2.95 19.36
N HIS A 355 -3.24 -1.87 20.14
CA HIS A 355 -2.50 -1.65 21.38
C HIS A 355 -3.44 -1.30 22.52
N THR A 356 -2.95 -1.45 23.75
CA THR A 356 -3.68 -1.02 24.92
C THR A 356 -3.96 0.48 24.86
N LEU A 357 -5.23 0.84 24.97
CA LEU A 357 -5.76 2.18 25.17
C LEU A 357 -6.48 2.21 26.50
N GLN A 358 -6.04 3.08 27.39
CA GLN A 358 -6.78 3.42 28.59
C GLN A 358 -7.33 4.84 28.46
N LYS A 359 -8.42 5.10 29.17
CA LYS A 359 -8.98 6.43 29.35
C LYS A 359 -7.95 7.32 30.05
N ASP A 360 -7.12 8.00 29.27
CA ASP A 360 -6.32 9.12 29.79
C ASP A 360 -7.08 10.42 29.50
N ASN A 361 -6.94 11.41 30.39
CA ASN A 361 -7.76 12.63 30.49
C ASN A 361 -7.70 13.58 29.26
N ARG A 362 -7.20 13.12 28.11
CA ARG A 362 -6.99 13.90 26.89
C ARG A 362 -7.45 13.14 25.63
N HIS A 363 -8.75 12.93 25.50
CA HIS A 363 -9.51 12.56 24.28
C HIS A 363 -9.88 11.06 24.16
N TYR A 364 -11.18 10.78 24.02
CA TYR A 364 -11.65 9.51 23.47
C TYR A 364 -11.25 9.42 22.00
N HIS A 365 -10.79 8.25 21.53
CA HIS A 365 -10.83 7.96 20.09
C HIS A 365 -12.29 7.78 19.71
N SER A 366 -12.87 8.83 19.12
CA SER A 366 -14.27 8.84 18.70
C SER A 366 -14.40 8.88 17.20
N PHE A 367 -15.33 8.12 16.65
CA PHE A 367 -15.56 8.00 15.22
C PHE A 367 -17.01 8.28 14.92
N THR A 368 -17.28 9.21 14.00
CA THR A 368 -18.65 9.48 13.57
C THR A 368 -18.85 8.87 12.19
N SER A 369 -19.81 7.96 12.05
CA SER A 369 -20.12 7.32 10.77
C SER A 369 -20.55 8.35 9.73
N GLU A 370 -20.15 8.25 8.46
CA GLU A 370 -20.59 9.17 7.40
C GLU A 370 -22.05 8.92 6.95
N ASN A 371 -22.58 7.73 7.25
CA ASN A 371 -23.98 7.35 7.03
C ASN A 371 -24.59 6.74 8.32
N ASN A 372 -25.76 6.13 8.22
CA ASN A 372 -26.46 5.47 9.33
C ASN A 372 -25.85 4.11 9.75
N GLU A 373 -24.62 3.81 9.33
CA GLU A 373 -24.00 2.51 9.54
C GLU A 373 -22.53 2.61 9.95
N ILE A 374 -22.10 1.73 10.85
CA ILE A 374 -20.68 1.54 11.19
C ILE A 374 -20.37 0.06 11.28
N MET A 375 -19.25 -0.36 10.67
CA MET A 375 -18.80 -1.75 10.73
C MET A 375 -17.57 -1.87 11.62
N LEU A 376 -17.59 -2.88 12.48
CA LEU A 376 -16.48 -3.26 13.35
C LEU A 376 -15.90 -4.58 12.86
N HIS A 377 -14.59 -4.64 12.68
CA HIS A 377 -13.84 -5.90 12.71
C HIS A 377 -13.35 -6.10 14.13
N ILE A 378 -13.77 -7.18 14.77
CA ILE A 378 -13.34 -7.56 16.12
C ILE A 378 -12.46 -8.79 15.96
N ASP A 379 -11.16 -8.58 15.94
CA ASP A 379 -10.15 -9.63 16.03
C ASP A 379 -9.44 -9.49 17.37
N ILE A 380 -9.70 -10.40 18.32
CA ILE A 380 -9.15 -10.38 19.68
C ILE A 380 -8.90 -11.80 20.17
N ARG A 381 -7.87 -11.99 21.01
CA ARG A 381 -7.56 -13.28 21.64
C ARG A 381 -7.96 -13.32 23.10
N ARG A 382 -7.95 -14.54 23.66
CA ARG A 382 -8.21 -14.77 25.07
C ARG A 382 -7.28 -13.90 25.93
N GLY A 383 -7.88 -13.07 26.77
CA GLY A 383 -7.17 -12.12 27.64
C GLY A 383 -7.24 -10.68 27.16
N ASP A 384 -7.53 -10.46 25.87
CA ASP A 384 -7.83 -9.13 25.37
C ASP A 384 -9.27 -8.74 25.78
N THR A 385 -9.45 -7.46 26.09
CA THR A 385 -10.75 -6.90 26.47
C THR A 385 -10.94 -5.53 25.82
N GLY A 386 -12.18 -5.10 25.71
CA GLY A 386 -12.47 -3.74 25.25
C GLY A 386 -13.87 -3.31 25.64
N LYS A 387 -14.05 -2.01 25.77
CA LYS A 387 -15.33 -1.36 25.98
C LYS A 387 -15.51 -0.28 24.92
N ILE A 388 -16.49 -0.49 24.04
CA ILE A 388 -16.86 0.45 23.00
C ILE A 388 -18.25 0.97 23.30
N ARG A 389 -18.41 2.29 23.36
CA ARG A 389 -19.71 2.93 23.49
C ARG A 389 -20.16 3.48 22.14
N TYR A 390 -21.43 3.35 21.80
CA TYR A 390 -22.03 4.01 20.64
C TYR A 390 -23.14 4.97 21.07
N LYS A 391 -23.28 6.04 20.29
CA LYS A 391 -24.37 7.01 20.41
C LYS A 391 -25.05 7.24 19.08
N ILE A 392 -26.35 7.44 19.10
CA ILE A 392 -27.13 7.85 17.94
C ILE A 392 -27.18 9.38 17.95
N ILE A 393 -26.78 10.02 16.84
CA ILE A 393 -26.64 11.48 16.72
C ILE A 393 -27.30 12.05 15.47
#